data_AF-A0A852TU96-F1
#
_entry.id   AF-A0A852TU96-F1
#
_cell.length_a   1.000
_cell.length_b   1.000
_cell.length_c   1.000
_cell.angle_alpha   90.00
_cell.angle_beta   90.00
_cell.angle_gamma   90.00
#
_symmetry.space_group_name_H-M   'P 1'
#
loop_
_entity.id
_entity.type
_entity.pdbx_description
1 polymer ?
#
loop_
_entity_poly.entity_id
_entity_poly.type
_entity_poly.pdbx_seq_one_letter_code
_entity_poly.pdbx_strand_id
1 'polypeptide(L)'
;MAGTSYTVVIPTVGRPSLTDAVRPLLDAGDDGPEEILVVDDRREPGPELAVAGLPGVRVLRSGGRGPAAARDTGWRAAGTAWIAFLDDDVAPPRDWPRRLAADLADLPGYTAGSQGRIHVPPPQGRRPTDAERATLGLAGARWITADMAYRRSVLAEIGGFDPRFARAYREDTDIALRVMNAGYQLVRGERVCVHPLRAAGPWASIGAQRGNADNALMRRLHGARWRERVAEAPGRLPRHALATAALGSTLTLGLLAGRRSAGRWAAAALGAAWAGLTAEFALHRIAAGPRTPAEVAAMAATSAVIPPVACYQRLAGEWRHRRAGPRRAPTTAAILFDRDGTLIHDVPYNADPERVSPVEGARAALERARRAGLRVGVVSNQSGVARGLISPDQLDDVNARVEALLGPFDVWRVCVHGDGDGCECRKPRPGLIESAAAELGVRPRDCVVIGDIGADVDAARAAGARGILVPNGRTLAAETAAAAEVAATLADAVGLALRGVRP
;
A
#
# COMPACT_ATOMS: atom_id res chain seq x y z
N MET A 1 -19.65 25.18 3.80
CA MET A 1 -18.24 24.78 3.63
C MET A 1 -18.26 23.32 3.24
N ALA A 2 -17.72 22.94 2.08
CA ALA A 2 -17.68 21.53 1.70
C ALA A 2 -16.86 20.77 2.76
N GLY A 3 -17.44 19.73 3.36
CA GLY A 3 -16.76 18.90 4.35
C GLY A 3 -15.48 18.27 3.75
N THR A 4 -14.51 17.95 4.59
CA THR A 4 -13.33 17.22 4.13
C THR A 4 -13.76 15.83 3.67
N SER A 5 -13.56 15.52 2.39
CA SER A 5 -13.90 14.22 1.78
C SER A 5 -12.91 13.13 2.18
N TYR A 6 -13.39 12.05 2.79
CA TYR A 6 -12.55 10.90 3.15
C TYR A 6 -13.30 9.56 3.15
N THR A 7 -12.55 8.49 2.90
CA THR A 7 -12.97 7.08 3.01
C THR A 7 -12.23 6.42 4.17
N VAL A 8 -12.94 5.63 4.97
CA VAL A 8 -12.33 4.80 6.01
C VAL A 8 -12.08 3.38 5.48
N VAL A 9 -10.87 2.86 5.62
CA VAL A 9 -10.46 1.51 5.24
C VAL A 9 -10.10 0.71 6.48
N ILE A 10 -10.80 -0.41 6.71
CA ILE A 10 -10.63 -1.29 7.88
C ILE A 10 -10.26 -2.70 7.39
N PRO A 11 -8.97 -3.09 7.41
CA PRO A 11 -8.59 -4.47 7.13
C PRO A 11 -8.99 -5.38 8.29
N THR A 12 -9.60 -6.54 7.99
CA THR A 12 -10.04 -7.48 9.01
C THR A 12 -9.82 -8.93 8.59
N VAL A 13 -9.69 -9.81 9.58
CA VAL A 13 -9.78 -11.27 9.41
C VAL A 13 -11.09 -11.84 10.01
N GLY A 14 -12.08 -10.97 10.24
CA GLY A 14 -13.38 -11.33 10.80
C GLY A 14 -13.42 -11.35 12.33
N ARG A 15 -12.77 -10.38 12.99
CA ARG A 15 -12.78 -10.29 14.46
C ARG A 15 -14.12 -9.77 15.00
N PRO A 16 -14.57 -10.22 16.18
CA PRO A 16 -15.77 -9.67 16.81
C PRO A 16 -15.70 -8.16 17.08
N SER A 17 -14.49 -7.62 17.34
CA SER A 17 -14.26 -6.20 17.61
C SER A 17 -14.52 -5.28 16.41
N LEU A 18 -14.66 -5.84 15.20
CA LEU A 18 -14.91 -5.06 13.98
C LEU A 18 -16.15 -4.16 14.11
N THR A 19 -17.18 -4.66 14.78
CA THR A 19 -18.43 -3.89 15.01
C THR A 19 -18.17 -2.64 15.85
N ASP A 20 -17.27 -2.71 16.83
CA ASP A 20 -16.93 -1.56 17.67
C ASP A 20 -16.11 -0.51 16.91
N ALA A 21 -15.32 -0.93 15.92
CA ALA A 21 -14.61 -0.03 15.02
C ALA A 21 -15.54 0.68 14.01
N VAL A 22 -16.57 -0.01 13.52
CA VAL A 22 -17.47 0.49 12.45
C VAL A 22 -18.63 1.32 12.99
N ARG A 23 -19.28 0.92 14.09
CA ARG A 23 -20.51 1.55 14.58
C ARG A 23 -20.39 3.07 14.79
N PRO A 24 -19.31 3.61 15.40
CA PRO A 24 -19.15 5.06 15.58
C PRO A 24 -19.06 5.85 14.26
N LEU A 25 -18.63 5.19 13.17
CA LEU A 25 -18.55 5.80 11.84
C LEU A 25 -19.93 5.89 11.18
N LEU A 26 -20.77 4.87 11.39
CA LEU A 26 -22.14 4.83 10.88
C LEU A 26 -23.06 5.80 11.65
N ASP A 27 -22.86 5.90 12.98
CA ASP A 27 -23.66 6.75 13.85
C ASP A 27 -23.42 8.26 13.62
N ALA A 28 -22.43 8.65 12.81
CA ALA A 28 -22.01 10.04 12.63
C ALA A 28 -22.87 10.85 11.64
N GLY A 29 -23.72 10.19 10.84
CA GLY A 29 -24.58 10.89 9.87
C GLY A 29 -23.76 11.73 8.88
N ASP A 30 -24.13 13.00 8.71
CA ASP A 30 -23.47 13.93 7.77
C ASP A 30 -22.02 14.27 8.13
N ASP A 31 -21.60 14.05 9.39
CA ASP A 31 -20.21 14.20 9.85
C ASP A 31 -19.35 12.94 9.59
N GLY A 32 -19.98 11.87 9.07
CA GLY A 32 -19.37 10.58 8.81
C GLY A 32 -18.47 10.54 7.57
N PRO A 33 -17.76 9.42 7.34
CA PRO A 33 -17.04 9.19 6.10
C PRO A 33 -18.01 9.08 4.92
N GLU A 34 -17.56 9.45 3.72
CA GLU A 34 -18.34 9.21 2.48
C GLU A 34 -18.49 7.71 2.18
N GLU A 35 -17.50 6.92 2.60
CA GLU A 35 -17.49 5.48 2.39
C GLU A 35 -16.73 4.77 3.51
N ILE A 36 -17.24 3.61 3.93
CA ILE A 36 -16.55 2.67 4.82
C ILE A 36 -16.24 1.40 4.03
N LEU A 37 -14.94 1.13 3.83
CA LEU A 37 -14.43 -0.04 3.16
C LEU A 37 -13.88 -1.04 4.18
N VAL A 38 -14.60 -2.13 4.38
CA VAL A 38 -14.14 -3.25 5.21
C VAL A 38 -13.47 -4.26 4.30
N VAL A 39 -12.18 -4.52 4.51
CA VAL A 39 -11.41 -5.42 3.65
C VAL A 39 -11.17 -6.75 4.35
N ASP A 40 -11.89 -7.78 3.93
CA ASP A 40 -11.73 -9.15 4.38
C ASP A 40 -10.43 -9.75 3.81
N ASP A 41 -9.47 -9.98 4.70
CA ASP A 41 -8.19 -10.63 4.42
C ASP A 41 -8.16 -12.08 4.90
N ARG A 42 -9.31 -12.75 5.02
CA ARG A 42 -9.33 -14.20 5.17
C ARG A 42 -8.95 -14.87 3.85
N ARG A 43 -8.04 -15.84 3.93
CA ARG A 43 -7.59 -16.64 2.79
C ARG A 43 -8.74 -17.48 2.23
N GLU A 44 -9.46 -18.16 3.11
CA GLU A 44 -10.62 -18.97 2.79
C GLU A 44 -11.90 -18.21 3.14
N PRO A 45 -13.02 -18.43 2.41
CA PRO A 45 -14.33 -17.94 2.83
C PRO A 45 -14.67 -18.45 4.24
N GLY A 46 -15.24 -17.59 5.07
CA GLY A 46 -15.76 -17.93 6.40
C GLY A 46 -17.17 -17.39 6.58
N PRO A 47 -17.69 -17.38 7.82
CA PRO A 47 -18.96 -16.73 8.12
C PRO A 47 -18.97 -15.28 7.62
N GLU A 48 -20.15 -14.82 7.22
CA GLU A 48 -20.33 -13.43 6.82
C GLU A 48 -19.87 -12.47 7.94
N LEU A 49 -19.23 -11.37 7.56
CA LEU A 49 -18.77 -10.38 8.52
C LEU A 49 -19.99 -9.73 9.18
N ALA A 50 -19.92 -9.48 10.49
CA ALA A 50 -21.03 -8.90 11.25
C ALA A 50 -21.51 -7.51 10.75
N VAL A 51 -20.67 -6.85 9.94
CA VAL A 51 -20.94 -5.52 9.35
C VAL A 51 -21.33 -5.59 7.87
N ALA A 52 -21.37 -6.79 7.28
CA ALA A 52 -21.83 -6.97 5.91
C ALA A 52 -23.31 -6.64 5.80
N GLY A 53 -23.70 -5.93 4.73
CA GLY A 53 -25.08 -5.51 4.50
C GLY A 53 -25.53 -4.27 5.28
N LEU A 54 -24.69 -3.72 6.18
CA LEU A 54 -24.99 -2.44 6.82
C LEU A 54 -24.94 -1.30 5.78
N PRO A 55 -25.93 -0.38 5.76
CA PRO A 55 -25.89 0.78 4.88
C PRO A 55 -24.60 1.60 5.08
N GLY A 56 -23.96 2.01 3.98
CA GLY A 56 -22.70 2.77 4.03
C GLY A 56 -21.43 1.91 4.20
N VAL A 57 -21.55 0.59 4.35
CA VAL A 57 -20.41 -0.34 4.42
C VAL A 57 -20.29 -1.15 3.13
N ARG A 58 -19.13 -1.06 2.46
CA ARG A 58 -18.78 -1.93 1.34
C ARG A 58 -17.68 -2.90 1.75
N VAL A 59 -17.95 -4.19 1.60
CA VAL A 59 -16.99 -5.27 1.94
C VAL A 59 -16.20 -5.67 0.69
N LEU A 60 -14.88 -5.69 0.80
CA LEU A 60 -13.96 -6.12 -0.25
C LEU A 60 -13.17 -7.35 0.20
N ARG A 61 -12.63 -8.13 -0.74
CA ARG A 61 -11.75 -9.28 -0.43
C ARG A 61 -10.33 -9.03 -0.93
N SER A 62 -9.34 -9.35 -0.09
CA SER A 62 -7.92 -9.16 -0.40
C SER A 62 -7.09 -10.46 -0.53
N GLY A 63 -7.65 -11.57 -0.05
CA GLY A 63 -7.18 -12.93 -0.35
C GLY A 63 -6.16 -13.53 0.62
N GLY A 64 -6.04 -13.03 1.86
CA GLY A 64 -5.16 -13.65 2.87
C GLY A 64 -3.69 -13.34 2.69
N ARG A 65 -3.39 -12.11 2.26
CA ARG A 65 -2.01 -11.65 1.95
C ARG A 65 -1.43 -10.75 3.03
N GLY A 66 -2.19 -10.48 4.09
CA GLY A 66 -1.79 -9.66 5.22
C GLY A 66 -2.38 -8.25 5.14
N PRO A 67 -2.31 -7.51 6.27
CA PRO A 67 -2.96 -6.21 6.41
C PRO A 67 -2.41 -5.15 5.45
N ALA A 68 -1.13 -5.23 5.07
CA ALA A 68 -0.56 -4.36 4.04
C ALA A 68 -1.30 -4.50 2.70
N ALA A 69 -1.54 -5.74 2.26
CA ALA A 69 -2.26 -6.02 1.02
C ALA A 69 -3.76 -5.65 1.13
N ALA A 70 -4.37 -5.90 2.28
CA ALA A 70 -5.76 -5.53 2.55
C ALA A 70 -5.96 -4.00 2.53
N ARG A 71 -5.08 -3.24 3.19
CA ARG A 71 -5.09 -1.76 3.09
C ARG A 71 -4.90 -1.31 1.65
N ASP A 72 -4.01 -1.96 0.89
CA ASP A 72 -3.82 -1.70 -0.55
C ASP A 72 -5.08 -1.93 -1.39
N THR A 73 -5.81 -3.02 -1.14
CA THR A 73 -7.11 -3.28 -1.78
C THR A 73 -8.12 -2.19 -1.45
N GLY A 74 -8.23 -1.79 -0.18
CA GLY A 74 -9.19 -0.79 0.26
C GLY A 74 -8.93 0.59 -0.34
N TRP A 75 -7.72 1.14 -0.17
CA TRP A 75 -7.47 2.52 -0.63
C TRP A 75 -7.54 2.68 -2.15
N ARG A 76 -7.23 1.62 -2.91
CA ARG A 76 -7.35 1.63 -4.38
C ARG A 76 -8.79 1.65 -4.86
N ALA A 77 -9.72 1.10 -4.07
CA ALA A 77 -11.15 1.12 -4.37
C ALA A 77 -11.84 2.43 -3.95
N ALA A 78 -11.16 3.23 -3.12
CA ALA A 78 -11.66 4.53 -2.65
C ALA A 78 -11.41 5.65 -3.67
N GLY A 79 -12.40 6.54 -3.83
CA GLY A 79 -12.33 7.71 -4.71
C GLY A 79 -12.01 9.04 -4.01
N THR A 80 -12.12 9.08 -2.69
CA THR A 80 -11.99 10.32 -1.89
C THR A 80 -10.55 10.84 -1.82
N ALA A 81 -10.41 12.13 -1.48
CA ALA A 81 -9.10 12.79 -1.40
C ALA A 81 -8.22 12.24 -0.27
N TRP A 82 -8.85 11.82 0.83
CA TRP A 82 -8.18 11.29 2.03
C TRP A 82 -8.63 9.86 2.32
N ILE A 83 -7.66 9.01 2.66
CA ILE A 83 -7.90 7.64 3.08
C ILE A 83 -7.50 7.50 4.54
N ALA A 84 -8.46 7.21 5.41
CA ALA A 84 -8.23 6.92 6.81
C ALA A 84 -8.19 5.41 7.06
N PHE A 85 -7.13 4.93 7.69
CA PHE A 85 -6.99 3.54 8.10
C PHE A 85 -7.28 3.41 9.59
N LEU A 86 -8.14 2.45 9.94
CA LEU A 86 -8.38 2.00 11.31
C LEU A 86 -8.14 0.48 11.37
N ASP A 87 -7.62 -0.02 12.48
CA ASP A 87 -7.54 -1.46 12.71
C ASP A 87 -8.92 -2.03 13.10
N ASP A 88 -9.13 -3.33 12.89
CA ASP A 88 -10.42 -3.98 13.19
C ASP A 88 -10.67 -4.23 14.69
N ASP A 89 -9.80 -3.74 15.55
CA ASP A 89 -9.88 -3.90 17.00
C ASP A 89 -9.62 -2.61 17.78
N VAL A 90 -9.74 -1.47 17.11
CA VAL A 90 -9.85 -0.19 17.81
C VAL A 90 -11.31 0.15 18.08
N ALA A 91 -11.52 1.03 19.05
CA ALA A 91 -12.81 1.57 19.43
C ALA A 91 -12.76 3.10 19.29
N PRO A 92 -13.00 3.65 18.09
CA PRO A 92 -13.02 5.09 17.91
C PRO A 92 -14.21 5.68 18.69
N PRO A 93 -14.04 6.80 19.43
CA PRO A 93 -15.17 7.50 20.05
C PRO A 93 -16.19 8.02 19.01
N ARG A 94 -17.41 8.32 19.46
CA ARG A 94 -18.49 8.85 18.59
C ARG A 94 -18.11 10.16 17.88
N ASP A 95 -17.27 10.99 18.49
CA ASP A 95 -16.82 12.25 17.89
C ASP A 95 -15.58 12.11 16.99
N TRP A 96 -15.08 10.88 16.79
CA TRP A 96 -13.91 10.61 15.97
C TRP A 96 -14.05 11.10 14.51
N PRO A 97 -15.17 10.86 13.79
CA PRO A 97 -15.33 11.34 12.40
C PRO A 97 -15.17 12.86 12.27
N ARG A 98 -15.87 13.61 13.13
CA ARG A 98 -15.78 15.07 13.21
C ARG A 98 -14.36 15.55 13.53
N ARG A 99 -13.65 14.87 14.43
CA ARG A 99 -12.25 15.21 14.77
C ARG A 99 -11.28 14.86 13.65
N LEU A 100 -11.49 13.77 12.93
CA LEU A 100 -10.69 13.46 11.74
C LEU A 100 -10.87 14.54 10.68
N ALA A 101 -12.10 14.95 10.38
CA ALA A 101 -12.35 16.04 9.45
C ALA A 101 -11.63 17.33 9.87
N ALA A 102 -11.64 17.66 11.16
CA ALA A 102 -10.91 18.81 11.70
C ALA A 102 -9.37 18.65 11.61
N ASP A 103 -8.83 17.46 11.86
CA ASP A 103 -7.40 17.17 11.73
C ASP A 103 -6.89 17.29 10.28
N LEU A 104 -7.77 17.08 9.31
CA LEU A 104 -7.46 17.08 7.89
C LEU A 104 -7.75 18.42 7.20
N ALA A 105 -8.66 19.21 7.78
CA ALA A 105 -9.00 20.54 7.30
C ALA A 105 -7.75 21.42 7.25
N ASP A 106 -7.59 22.14 6.14
CA ASP A 106 -6.51 23.11 5.92
C ASP A 106 -5.08 22.57 6.05
N LEU A 107 -4.88 21.24 6.04
CA LEU A 107 -3.53 20.69 5.98
C LEU A 107 -2.84 21.13 4.68
N PRO A 108 -1.60 21.65 4.76
CA PRO A 108 -0.83 22.04 3.57
C PRO A 108 -0.67 20.90 2.57
N GLY A 109 -0.45 21.25 1.29
CA GLY A 109 -0.25 20.27 0.21
C GLY A 109 0.97 19.36 0.42
N TYR A 110 1.97 19.81 1.18
CA TYR A 110 3.16 19.02 1.53
C TYR A 110 2.94 18.09 2.75
N THR A 111 1.78 18.17 3.42
CA THR A 111 1.41 17.23 4.48
C THR A 111 0.66 16.06 3.87
N ALA A 112 1.29 14.89 3.89
CA ALA A 112 0.76 13.68 3.28
C ALA A 112 -0.16 12.88 4.20
N GLY A 113 -0.07 13.05 5.52
CA GLY A 113 -0.84 12.23 6.44
C GLY A 113 -0.92 12.79 7.85
N SER A 114 -1.96 12.35 8.56
CA SER A 114 -2.28 12.73 9.94
C SER A 114 -2.54 11.46 10.76
N GLN A 115 -1.76 11.24 11.82
CA GLN A 115 -1.96 10.15 12.78
C GLN A 115 -2.84 10.61 13.95
N GLY A 116 -3.78 9.77 14.37
CA GLY A 116 -4.53 9.98 15.61
C GLY A 116 -3.69 9.69 16.86
N ARG A 117 -4.17 10.18 18.01
CA ARG A 117 -3.62 9.88 19.32
C ARG A 117 -4.18 8.55 19.81
N ILE A 118 -3.35 7.54 19.93
CA ILE A 118 -3.78 6.23 20.43
C ILE A 118 -3.80 6.23 21.96
N HIS A 119 -4.97 5.94 22.52
CA HIS A 119 -5.13 5.69 23.95
C HIS A 119 -5.26 4.18 24.19
N VAL A 120 -4.37 3.62 25.00
CA VAL A 120 -4.45 2.22 25.44
C VAL A 120 -4.78 2.19 26.92
N PRO A 121 -6.01 1.80 27.32
CA PRO A 121 -6.37 1.78 28.73
C PRO A 121 -5.55 0.68 29.46
N PRO A 122 -4.83 1.02 30.54
CA PRO A 122 -4.05 0.03 31.28
C PRO A 122 -4.97 -0.93 32.06
N PRO A 123 -4.47 -2.12 32.42
CA PRO A 123 -5.26 -3.05 33.24
C PRO A 123 -5.48 -2.46 34.64
N GLN A 124 -6.71 -2.60 35.17
CA GLN A 124 -7.06 -2.11 36.49
C GLN A 124 -6.65 -3.11 37.58
N GLY A 125 -6.11 -2.62 38.69
CA GLY A 125 -5.80 -3.44 39.88
C GLY A 125 -4.63 -4.41 39.75
N ARG A 126 -3.90 -4.42 38.61
CA ARG A 126 -2.71 -5.26 38.42
C ARG A 126 -1.71 -4.64 37.45
N ARG A 127 -0.47 -5.11 37.48
CA ARG A 127 0.54 -4.78 36.46
C ARG A 127 0.17 -5.44 35.12
N PRO A 128 0.57 -4.85 33.98
CA PRO A 128 0.35 -5.45 32.67
C PRO A 128 1.26 -6.66 32.44
N THR A 129 0.71 -7.71 31.83
CA THR A 129 1.45 -8.87 31.31
C THR A 129 2.44 -8.46 30.22
N ASP A 130 3.36 -9.35 29.87
CA ASP A 130 4.32 -9.08 28.79
C ASP A 130 3.68 -8.75 27.44
N ALA A 131 2.57 -9.41 27.11
CA ALA A 131 1.83 -9.13 25.88
C ALA A 131 1.08 -7.79 25.93
N GLU A 132 0.45 -7.46 27.07
CA GLU A 132 -0.25 -6.18 27.24
C GLU A 132 0.71 -5.00 27.19
N ARG A 133 1.95 -5.14 27.68
CA ARG A 133 2.98 -4.11 27.54
C ARG A 133 3.31 -3.80 26.09
N ALA A 134 3.26 -4.79 25.19
CA ALA A 134 3.45 -4.56 23.77
C ALA A 134 2.30 -3.70 23.20
N THR A 135 1.05 -3.97 23.57
CA THR A 135 -0.10 -3.14 23.19
C THR A 135 -0.02 -1.74 23.79
N LEU A 136 0.34 -1.60 25.07
CA LEU A 136 0.54 -0.29 25.72
C LEU A 136 1.57 0.57 25.00
N GLY A 137 2.59 -0.04 24.39
CA GLY A 137 3.59 0.65 23.58
C GLY A 137 3.00 1.41 22.38
N LEU A 138 1.82 1.03 21.88
CA LEU A 138 1.16 1.69 20.75
C LEU A 138 0.79 3.15 21.05
N ALA A 139 0.56 3.50 22.32
CA ALA A 139 0.26 4.89 22.71
C ALA A 139 1.42 5.86 22.38
N GLY A 140 2.66 5.37 22.45
CA GLY A 140 3.86 6.13 22.11
C GLY A 140 4.32 5.98 20.66
N ALA A 141 3.74 5.05 19.90
CA ALA A 141 4.22 4.71 18.57
C ALA A 141 3.89 5.79 17.54
N ARG A 142 4.80 5.97 16.58
CA ARG A 142 4.68 6.94 15.49
C ARG A 142 4.30 6.26 14.19
N TRP A 143 3.42 6.93 13.47
CA TRP A 143 2.91 6.60 12.14
C TRP A 143 2.22 5.24 12.02
N ILE A 144 1.65 4.75 13.13
CA ILE A 144 0.94 3.48 13.17
C ILE A 144 -0.44 3.58 12.52
N THR A 145 -0.82 2.56 11.76
CA THR A 145 -2.08 2.53 11.00
C THR A 145 -3.30 2.10 11.80
N ALA A 146 -3.17 1.95 13.12
CA ALA A 146 -4.32 1.77 14.02
C ALA A 146 -5.27 2.98 13.98
N ASP A 147 -4.73 4.17 13.72
CA ASP A 147 -5.46 5.38 13.32
C ASP A 147 -4.53 6.31 12.53
N MET A 148 -4.59 6.22 11.20
CA MET A 148 -3.73 7.01 10.30
C MET A 148 -4.47 7.39 9.03
N ALA A 149 -4.46 8.67 8.68
CA ALA A 149 -4.98 9.17 7.41
C ALA A 149 -3.84 9.56 6.47
N TYR A 150 -3.99 9.24 5.19
CA TYR A 150 -3.07 9.64 4.13
C TYR A 150 -3.82 10.28 2.96
N ARG A 151 -3.21 11.24 2.28
CA ARG A 151 -3.70 11.73 0.98
C ARG A 151 -3.66 10.58 -0.02
N ARG A 152 -4.76 10.37 -0.73
CA ARG A 152 -4.85 9.34 -1.78
C ARG A 152 -3.80 9.57 -2.88
N SER A 153 -3.58 10.83 -3.27
CA SER A 153 -2.57 11.20 -4.27
C SER A 153 -1.16 10.76 -3.88
N VAL A 154 -0.81 10.89 -2.59
CA VAL A 154 0.51 10.46 -2.08
C VAL A 154 0.60 8.95 -2.03
N LEU A 155 -0.45 8.25 -1.57
CA LEU A 155 -0.50 6.78 -1.62
C LEU A 155 -0.28 6.26 -3.06
N ALA A 156 -0.89 6.90 -4.05
CA ALA A 156 -0.70 6.57 -5.46
C ALA A 156 0.74 6.81 -5.92
N GLU A 157 1.32 7.97 -5.58
CA GLU A 157 2.70 8.35 -5.91
C GLU A 157 3.73 7.36 -5.35
N ILE A 158 3.65 7.07 -4.05
CA ILE A 158 4.60 6.15 -3.40
C ILE A 158 4.29 4.67 -3.64
N GLY A 159 3.20 4.38 -4.36
CA GLY A 159 2.79 3.04 -4.77
C GLY A 159 2.13 2.19 -3.68
N GLY A 160 1.53 2.80 -2.66
CA GLY A 160 0.77 2.13 -1.60
C GLY A 160 1.63 1.40 -0.56
N PHE A 161 1.06 0.43 0.13
CA PHE A 161 1.71 -0.47 1.10
C PHE A 161 2.55 -1.54 0.40
N ASP A 162 3.56 -2.05 1.09
CA ASP A 162 4.39 -3.14 0.58
C ASP A 162 3.91 -4.51 1.11
N PRO A 163 3.33 -5.38 0.25
CA PRO A 163 2.76 -6.66 0.65
C PRO A 163 3.81 -7.68 1.08
N ARG A 164 5.11 -7.36 0.96
CA ARG A 164 6.17 -8.15 1.59
C ARG A 164 6.06 -8.13 3.11
N PHE A 165 5.43 -7.10 3.69
CA PHE A 165 5.00 -7.07 5.09
C PHE A 165 3.64 -7.76 5.26
N ALA A 166 3.66 -9.09 5.27
CA ALA A 166 2.45 -9.92 5.37
C ALA A 166 1.85 -9.99 6.80
N ARG A 167 2.46 -9.32 7.79
CA ARG A 167 2.02 -9.30 9.19
C ARG A 167 1.61 -7.88 9.56
N ALA A 168 0.78 -7.75 10.59
CA ALA A 168 0.51 -6.47 11.27
C ALA A 168 1.75 -6.05 12.09
N TYR A 169 2.85 -5.77 11.38
CA TYR A 169 4.14 -5.40 11.91
C TYR A 169 5.01 -4.78 10.79
N ARG A 170 5.36 -3.50 10.95
CA ARG A 170 6.26 -2.68 10.11
C ARG A 170 5.73 -2.24 8.76
N GLU A 171 4.56 -2.69 8.31
CA GLU A 171 3.93 -2.18 7.11
C GLU A 171 3.62 -0.67 7.21
N ASP A 172 3.27 -0.22 8.40
CA ASP A 172 3.03 1.17 8.78
C ASP A 172 4.30 2.02 8.77
N THR A 173 5.37 1.45 9.32
CA THR A 173 6.68 2.08 9.43
C THR A 173 7.32 2.22 8.05
N ASP A 174 7.18 1.19 7.20
CA ASP A 174 7.67 1.20 5.81
C ASP A 174 7.01 2.32 5.01
N ILE A 175 5.68 2.38 5.01
CA ILE A 175 4.96 3.40 4.24
C ILE A 175 5.28 4.80 4.75
N ALA A 176 5.33 5.00 6.06
CA ALA A 176 5.68 6.30 6.66
C ALA A 176 7.09 6.76 6.24
N LEU A 177 8.07 5.86 6.26
CA LEU A 177 9.42 6.16 5.79
C LEU A 177 9.46 6.49 4.31
N ARG A 178 8.69 5.80 3.46
CA ARG A 178 8.60 6.10 2.03
C ARG A 178 7.94 7.45 1.76
N VAL A 179 6.88 7.79 2.49
CA VAL A 179 6.25 9.12 2.42
C VAL A 179 7.23 10.22 2.82
N MET A 180 7.94 10.05 3.94
CA MET A 180 8.96 11.03 4.36
C MET A 180 10.16 11.10 3.40
N ASN A 181 10.58 9.98 2.80
CA ASN A 181 11.64 9.96 1.78
C ASN A 181 11.22 10.69 0.49
N ALA A 182 9.93 10.75 0.18
CA ALA A 182 9.39 11.50 -0.95
C ALA A 182 9.25 13.01 -0.65
N GLY A 183 9.70 13.47 0.53
CA GLY A 183 9.71 14.89 0.91
C GLY A 183 8.45 15.38 1.61
N TYR A 184 7.48 14.50 1.86
CA TYR A 184 6.25 14.85 2.56
C TYR A 184 6.40 14.83 4.08
N GLN A 185 5.54 15.61 4.73
CA GLN A 185 5.40 15.60 6.19
C GLN A 185 4.25 14.72 6.65
N LEU A 186 4.44 14.11 7.81
CA LEU A 186 3.40 13.44 8.59
C LEU A 186 3.20 14.22 9.89
N VAL A 187 1.95 14.43 10.26
CA VAL A 187 1.58 15.17 11.48
C VAL A 187 0.79 14.28 12.43
N ARG A 188 0.73 14.68 13.70
CA ARG A 188 -0.15 14.05 14.68
C ARG A 188 -1.33 15.00 14.91
N GLY A 189 -2.54 14.48 14.70
CA GLY A 189 -3.77 15.20 14.95
C GLY A 189 -4.20 15.18 16.41
N GLU A 190 -5.37 15.77 16.67
CA GLU A 190 -5.98 15.85 17.99
C GLU A 190 -7.05 14.77 18.20
N ARG A 191 -7.50 14.07 17.15
CA ARG A 191 -8.41 12.94 17.32
C ARG A 191 -7.79 11.85 18.17
N VAL A 192 -8.62 11.21 18.99
CA VAL A 192 -8.22 10.12 19.87
C VAL A 192 -8.90 8.84 19.41
N CYS A 193 -8.16 7.75 19.34
CA CYS A 193 -8.69 6.42 19.08
C CYS A 193 -8.29 5.48 20.22
N VAL A 194 -9.24 4.70 20.74
CA VAL A 194 -8.98 3.76 21.82
C VAL A 194 -8.53 2.43 21.23
N HIS A 195 -7.42 1.89 21.70
CA HIS A 195 -7.00 0.54 21.38
C HIS A 195 -7.07 -0.31 22.65
N PRO A 196 -8.12 -1.14 22.81
CA PRO A 196 -8.25 -2.05 23.95
C PRO A 196 -7.04 -2.98 24.11
N LEU A 197 -6.80 -3.42 25.34
CA LEU A 197 -5.81 -4.46 25.60
C LEU A 197 -6.27 -5.78 24.97
N ARG A 198 -5.33 -6.48 24.34
CA ARG A 198 -5.57 -7.83 23.86
C ARG A 198 -5.11 -8.85 24.88
N ALA A 199 -6.00 -9.79 25.21
CA ALA A 199 -5.59 -11.02 25.86
C ALA A 199 -4.69 -11.81 24.89
N ALA A 200 -3.56 -12.30 25.39
CA ALA A 200 -2.68 -13.16 24.63
C ALA A 200 -2.24 -14.33 25.51
N GLY A 201 -2.01 -15.49 24.89
CA GLY A 201 -1.55 -16.68 25.59
C GLY A 201 -0.12 -16.51 26.16
N PRO A 202 0.29 -17.36 27.11
CA PRO A 202 1.57 -17.26 27.82
C PRO A 202 2.80 -17.37 26.89
N TRP A 203 2.63 -17.85 25.66
CA TRP A 203 3.67 -18.03 24.66
C TRP A 203 3.70 -16.95 23.57
N ALA A 204 2.85 -15.92 23.67
CA ALA A 204 2.70 -14.89 22.64
C ALA A 204 4.02 -14.18 22.27
N SER A 205 4.89 -13.95 23.27
CA SER A 205 6.19 -13.28 23.08
C SER A 205 7.17 -14.08 22.21
N ILE A 206 7.01 -15.42 22.12
CA ILE A 206 7.77 -16.24 21.16
C ILE A 206 7.24 -15.99 19.74
N GLY A 207 5.92 -16.02 19.56
CA GLY A 207 5.28 -15.76 18.26
C GLY A 207 5.61 -14.36 17.71
N ALA A 208 5.72 -13.36 18.59
CA ALA A 208 6.15 -12.01 18.26
C ALA A 208 7.55 -11.94 17.64
N GLN A 209 8.43 -12.91 17.91
CA GLN A 209 9.79 -12.91 17.35
C GLN A 209 9.81 -13.08 15.83
N ARG A 210 8.72 -13.52 15.20
CA ARG A 210 8.56 -13.51 13.73
C ARG A 210 8.78 -12.12 13.13
N GLY A 211 8.48 -11.04 13.87
CA GLY A 211 8.73 -9.66 13.46
C GLY A 211 10.22 -9.35 13.23
N ASN A 212 11.15 -10.16 13.75
CA ASN A 212 12.57 -9.99 13.44
C ASN A 212 12.91 -10.25 11.96
N ALA A 213 12.10 -11.06 11.26
CA ALA A 213 12.21 -11.22 9.82
C ALA A 213 11.82 -9.93 9.08
N ASP A 214 10.77 -9.26 9.53
CA ASP A 214 10.32 -7.98 8.95
C ASP A 214 11.31 -6.85 9.28
N ASN A 215 11.93 -6.87 10.46
CA ASN A 215 13.04 -5.98 10.78
C ASN A 215 14.25 -6.17 9.83
N ALA A 216 14.44 -7.36 9.24
CA ALA A 216 15.48 -7.62 8.24
C ALA A 216 15.13 -6.95 6.91
N LEU A 217 13.87 -7.07 6.50
CA LEU A 217 13.36 -6.33 5.36
C LEU A 217 13.48 -4.81 5.58
N MET A 218 13.07 -4.27 6.73
CA MET A 218 13.23 -2.85 7.06
C MET A 218 14.67 -2.38 6.96
N ARG A 219 15.64 -3.14 7.51
CA ARG A 219 17.07 -2.81 7.37
C ARG A 219 17.49 -2.77 5.91
N ARG A 220 17.02 -3.70 5.10
CA ARG A 220 17.36 -3.80 3.68
C ARG A 220 16.78 -2.65 2.86
N LEU A 221 15.54 -2.25 3.15
CA LEU A 221 14.83 -1.19 2.42
C LEU A 221 15.25 0.22 2.85
N HIS A 222 15.44 0.43 4.16
CA HIS A 222 15.57 1.76 4.76
C HIS A 222 16.93 2.01 5.45
N GLY A 223 17.85 1.05 5.38
CA GLY A 223 19.18 1.13 5.99
C GLY A 223 19.20 0.82 7.49
N ALA A 224 20.38 0.75 8.10
CA ALA A 224 20.53 0.34 9.50
C ALA A 224 19.89 1.29 10.53
N ARG A 225 19.77 2.57 10.19
CA ARG A 225 19.28 3.65 11.07
C ARG A 225 17.79 3.94 10.94
N TRP A 226 17.02 3.08 10.28
CA TRP A 226 15.58 3.34 10.06
C TRP A 226 14.81 3.57 11.37
N ARG A 227 15.22 2.94 12.48
CA ARG A 227 14.59 3.10 13.81
C ARG A 227 14.69 4.52 14.35
N GLU A 228 15.84 5.16 14.19
CA GLU A 228 16.09 6.54 14.65
C GLU A 228 15.11 7.50 13.97
N ARG A 229 14.86 7.28 12.68
CA ARG A 229 13.98 8.11 11.85
C ARG A 229 12.51 8.07 12.25
N VAL A 230 12.08 7.02 12.94
CA VAL A 230 10.70 6.86 13.44
C VAL A 230 10.62 6.87 14.97
N ALA A 231 11.71 7.24 15.65
CA ALA A 231 11.83 7.22 17.11
C ALA A 231 11.46 5.86 17.75
N GLU A 232 11.77 4.77 17.06
CA GLU A 232 11.57 3.41 17.55
C GLU A 232 12.71 3.03 18.51
N ALA A 233 12.37 2.43 19.65
CA ALA A 233 13.35 1.97 20.62
C ALA A 233 14.30 0.91 20.03
N PRO A 234 15.59 0.89 20.44
CA PRO A 234 16.50 -0.17 20.03
C PRO A 234 16.02 -1.52 20.59
N GLY A 235 15.96 -2.53 19.71
CA GLY A 235 15.61 -3.89 20.12
C GLY A 235 16.74 -4.61 20.86
N ARG A 236 16.42 -5.71 21.55
CA ARG A 236 17.39 -6.52 22.31
C ARG A 236 18.17 -7.54 21.48
N LEU A 237 18.05 -7.51 20.15
CA LEU A 237 18.65 -8.49 19.25
C LEU A 237 20.17 -8.69 19.46
N PRO A 238 21.00 -7.65 19.71
CA PRO A 238 22.43 -7.88 20.02
C PRO A 238 22.65 -8.73 21.27
N ARG A 239 21.89 -8.47 22.35
CA ARG A 239 21.95 -9.30 23.57
C ARG A 239 21.42 -10.70 23.34
N HIS A 240 20.36 -10.84 22.54
CA HIS A 240 19.85 -12.15 22.15
C HIS A 240 20.90 -12.94 21.35
N ALA A 241 21.62 -12.29 20.43
CA ALA A 241 22.70 -12.92 19.68
C ALA A 241 23.84 -13.40 20.57
N LEU A 242 24.23 -12.63 21.58
CA LEU A 242 25.21 -13.05 22.59
C LEU A 242 24.73 -14.29 23.35
N ALA A 243 23.48 -14.30 23.84
CA ALA A 243 22.91 -15.43 24.56
C ALA A 243 22.81 -16.68 23.67
N THR A 244 22.38 -16.53 22.41
CA THR A 244 22.28 -17.63 21.44
C THR A 244 23.65 -18.19 21.07
N ALA A 245 24.65 -17.33 20.85
CA ALA A 245 26.01 -17.76 20.57
C ALA A 245 26.60 -18.53 21.77
N ALA A 246 26.45 -18.00 22.99
CA ALA A 246 26.91 -18.67 24.20
C ALA A 246 26.26 -20.06 24.37
N LEU A 247 24.94 -20.18 24.14
CA LEU A 247 24.25 -21.47 24.17
C LEU A 247 24.79 -22.43 23.11
N GLY A 248 24.87 -22.00 21.86
CA GLY A 248 25.36 -22.82 20.75
C GLY A 248 26.78 -23.32 21.00
N SER A 249 27.70 -22.42 21.40
CA SER A 249 29.08 -22.77 21.71
C SER A 249 29.18 -23.71 22.92
N THR A 250 28.34 -23.55 23.95
CA THR A 250 28.28 -24.47 25.10
C THR A 250 27.94 -25.88 24.66
N LEU A 251 26.89 -26.04 23.84
CA LEU A 251 26.44 -27.33 23.35
C LEU A 251 27.49 -27.98 22.43
N THR A 252 28.07 -27.21 21.50
CA THR A 252 29.11 -27.71 20.59
C THR A 252 30.37 -28.13 21.35
N LEU A 253 30.87 -27.32 22.28
CA LEU A 253 32.05 -27.68 23.07
C LEU A 253 31.77 -28.84 24.03
N GLY A 254 30.57 -28.91 24.61
CA GLY A 254 30.16 -30.03 25.45
C GLY A 254 30.18 -31.37 24.70
N LEU A 255 29.75 -31.36 23.43
CA LEU A 255 29.80 -32.54 22.55
C LEU A 255 31.24 -32.88 22.10
N LEU A 256 32.06 -31.88 21.76
CA LEU A 256 33.40 -32.09 21.21
C LEU A 256 34.49 -32.33 22.26
N ALA A 257 34.31 -31.87 23.51
CA ALA A 257 35.36 -31.90 24.53
C ALA A 257 35.71 -33.31 25.04
N GLY A 258 34.81 -34.29 24.91
CA GLY A 258 35.03 -35.64 25.45
C GLY A 258 35.51 -35.62 26.90
N ARG A 259 36.66 -36.26 27.19
CA ARG A 259 37.32 -36.25 28.53
C ARG A 259 38.29 -35.09 28.76
N ARG A 260 38.52 -34.18 27.80
CA ARG A 260 39.53 -33.10 27.96
C ARG A 260 39.02 -32.01 28.90
N SER A 261 39.76 -31.78 29.99
CA SER A 261 39.40 -30.83 31.06
C SER A 261 39.22 -29.39 30.57
N ALA A 262 40.11 -28.89 29.71
CA ALA A 262 40.05 -27.52 29.19
C ALA A 262 38.76 -27.22 28.40
N GLY A 263 38.32 -28.15 27.53
CA GLY A 263 37.07 -27.99 26.77
C GLY A 263 35.82 -28.00 27.64
N ARG A 264 35.83 -28.78 28.73
CA ARG A 264 34.74 -28.83 29.71
C ARG A 264 34.62 -27.52 30.51
N TRP A 265 35.74 -26.93 30.92
CA TRP A 265 35.74 -25.63 31.59
C TRP A 265 35.27 -24.50 30.67
N ALA A 266 35.70 -24.50 29.40
CA ALA A 266 35.22 -23.54 28.42
C ALA A 266 33.70 -23.65 28.17
N ALA A 267 33.19 -24.88 28.01
CA ALA A 267 31.75 -25.12 27.88
C ALA A 267 30.98 -24.66 29.14
N ALA A 268 31.49 -24.95 30.34
CA ALA A 268 30.87 -24.52 31.59
C ALA A 268 30.82 -22.99 31.72
N ALA A 269 31.91 -22.29 31.37
CA ALA A 269 31.98 -20.84 31.41
C ALA A 269 30.97 -20.19 30.44
N LEU A 270 30.86 -20.71 29.22
CA LEU A 270 29.87 -20.24 28.23
C LEU A 270 28.43 -20.57 28.66
N GLY A 271 28.23 -21.72 29.30
CA GLY A 271 26.94 -22.12 29.87
C GLY A 271 26.50 -21.18 30.98
N ALA A 272 27.44 -20.79 31.86
CA ALA A 272 27.20 -19.78 32.90
C ALA A 272 26.88 -18.40 32.29
N ALA A 273 27.59 -17.99 31.22
CA ALA A 273 27.29 -16.75 30.52
C ALA A 273 25.88 -16.76 29.89
N TRP A 274 25.49 -17.86 29.23
CA TRP A 274 24.13 -18.04 28.71
C TRP A 274 23.07 -17.99 29.82
N ALA A 275 23.31 -18.69 30.94
CA ALA A 275 22.41 -18.70 32.08
C ALA A 275 22.24 -17.29 32.67
N GLY A 276 23.34 -16.55 32.83
CA GLY A 276 23.32 -15.16 33.32
C GLY A 276 22.55 -14.21 32.40
N LEU A 277 22.79 -14.26 31.09
CA LEU A 277 22.06 -13.45 30.10
C LEU A 277 20.57 -13.79 30.05
N THR A 278 20.23 -15.07 30.14
CA THR A 278 18.83 -15.54 30.16
C THR A 278 18.13 -15.12 31.46
N ALA A 279 18.81 -15.22 32.60
CA ALA A 279 18.30 -14.79 33.89
C ALA A 279 18.07 -13.28 33.94
N GLU A 280 19.00 -12.47 33.44
CA GLU A 280 18.83 -11.00 33.31
C GLU A 280 17.57 -10.67 32.51
N PHE A 281 17.40 -11.32 31.35
CA PHE A 281 16.24 -11.09 30.51
C PHE A 281 14.92 -11.53 31.16
N ALA A 282 14.91 -12.70 31.82
CA ALA A 282 13.75 -13.20 32.55
C ALA A 282 13.37 -12.29 33.71
N LEU A 283 14.35 -11.88 34.54
CA LEU A 283 14.13 -10.98 35.67
C LEU A 283 13.57 -9.64 35.21
N HIS A 284 14.07 -9.08 34.11
CA HIS A 284 13.52 -7.84 33.54
C HIS A 284 12.04 -7.98 33.16
N ARG A 285 11.65 -9.10 32.51
CA ARG A 285 10.26 -9.35 32.10
C ARG A 285 9.33 -9.65 33.28
N ILE A 286 9.82 -10.39 34.28
CA ILE A 286 9.09 -10.71 35.52
C ILE A 286 8.88 -9.44 36.36
N ALA A 287 9.93 -8.62 36.52
CA ALA A 287 9.88 -7.42 37.35
C ALA A 287 8.81 -6.42 36.86
N ALA A 288 8.61 -6.34 35.54
CA ALA A 288 7.61 -5.48 34.89
C ALA A 288 6.17 -6.05 34.90
N GLY A 289 5.99 -7.34 35.19
CA GLY A 289 4.70 -8.04 35.10
C GLY A 289 3.91 -8.17 36.41
N PRO A 290 2.74 -8.87 36.37
CA PRO A 290 1.90 -9.16 37.54
C PRO A 290 2.55 -10.03 38.63
N ARG A 291 3.64 -10.75 38.30
CA ARG A 291 4.38 -11.65 39.22
C ARG A 291 3.54 -12.79 39.81
N THR A 292 2.47 -13.20 39.14
CA THR A 292 1.75 -14.43 39.50
C THR A 292 2.64 -15.66 39.20
N PRO A 293 2.48 -16.79 39.90
CA PRO A 293 3.28 -17.99 39.64
C PRO A 293 3.25 -18.44 38.17
N ALA A 294 2.07 -18.38 37.54
CA ALA A 294 1.89 -18.72 36.14
C ALA A 294 2.65 -17.77 35.20
N GLU A 295 2.58 -16.45 35.42
CA GLU A 295 3.33 -15.48 34.62
C GLU A 295 4.84 -15.64 34.83
N VAL A 296 5.29 -15.85 36.06
CA VAL A 296 6.72 -16.07 36.38
C VAL A 296 7.26 -17.29 35.64
N ALA A 297 6.53 -18.42 35.70
CA ALA A 297 6.90 -19.64 34.99
C ALA A 297 6.93 -19.42 33.47
N ALA A 298 5.92 -18.75 32.91
CA ALA A 298 5.87 -18.43 31.49
C ALA A 298 7.02 -17.50 31.07
N MET A 299 7.33 -16.47 31.85
CA MET A 299 8.44 -15.55 31.58
C MET A 299 9.79 -16.25 31.65
N ALA A 300 10.02 -17.12 32.64
CA ALA A 300 11.25 -17.91 32.72
C ALA A 300 11.41 -18.82 31.49
N ALA A 301 10.39 -19.61 31.16
CA ALA A 301 10.43 -20.54 30.03
C ALA A 301 10.60 -19.81 28.70
N THR A 302 9.79 -18.78 28.43
CA THR A 302 9.87 -18.02 27.18
C THR A 302 11.18 -17.23 27.05
N SER A 303 11.80 -16.78 28.16
CA SER A 303 13.07 -16.04 28.11
C SER A 303 14.25 -16.90 27.68
N ALA A 304 14.23 -18.22 27.95
CA ALA A 304 15.23 -19.14 27.44
C ALA A 304 15.08 -19.39 25.92
N VAL A 305 13.84 -19.35 25.41
CA VAL A 305 13.52 -19.69 24.01
C VAL A 305 13.56 -18.47 23.08
N ILE A 306 13.21 -17.28 23.56
CA ILE A 306 13.14 -16.06 22.74
C ILE A 306 14.46 -15.73 22.05
N PRO A 307 15.64 -15.75 22.71
CA PRO A 307 16.89 -15.37 22.06
C PRO A 307 17.21 -16.19 20.78
N PRO A 308 17.27 -17.54 20.82
CA PRO A 308 17.55 -18.32 19.61
C PRO A 308 16.46 -18.16 18.56
N VAL A 309 15.19 -18.07 18.94
CA VAL A 309 14.09 -17.84 18.00
C VAL A 309 14.21 -16.46 17.33
N ALA A 310 14.53 -15.41 18.08
CA ALA A 310 14.72 -14.06 17.54
C ALA A 310 15.87 -14.01 16.53
N CYS A 311 17.00 -14.63 16.86
CA CYS A 311 18.17 -14.74 15.97
C CYS A 311 17.85 -15.54 14.71
N TYR A 312 17.15 -16.68 14.85
CA TYR A 312 16.71 -17.47 13.71
C TYR A 312 15.79 -16.67 12.77
N GLN A 313 14.75 -16.04 13.31
CA GLN A 313 13.81 -15.24 12.52
C GLN A 313 14.51 -14.07 11.82
N ARG A 314 15.46 -13.43 12.50
CA ARG A 314 16.31 -12.39 11.94
C ARG A 314 17.11 -12.90 10.74
N LEU A 315 17.88 -13.98 10.92
CA LEU A 315 18.74 -14.55 9.88
C LEU A 315 17.93 -15.07 8.69
N ALA A 316 16.81 -15.75 8.97
CA ALA A 316 15.87 -16.20 7.94
C ALA A 316 15.32 -15.02 7.13
N GLY A 317 14.99 -13.91 7.78
CA GLY A 317 14.58 -12.66 7.11
C GLY A 317 15.69 -12.06 6.24
N GLU A 318 16.91 -11.96 6.77
CA GLU A 318 18.07 -11.46 6.01
C GLU A 318 18.32 -12.31 4.75
N TRP A 319 18.22 -13.64 4.87
CA TRP A 319 18.37 -14.54 3.73
C TRP A 319 17.19 -14.42 2.75
N ARG A 320 15.94 -14.44 3.23
CA ARG A 320 14.73 -14.33 2.40
C ARG A 320 14.71 -13.03 1.60
N HIS A 321 15.14 -11.93 2.22
CA HIS A 321 15.09 -10.60 1.64
C HIS A 321 16.45 -10.11 1.14
N ARG A 322 17.43 -10.99 0.95
CA ARG A 322 18.80 -10.64 0.50
C ARG A 322 18.84 -9.91 -0.84
N ARG A 323 17.83 -10.10 -1.69
CA ARG A 323 17.65 -9.42 -2.99
C ARG A 323 16.54 -8.37 -2.97
N ALA A 324 15.91 -8.11 -1.83
CA ALA A 324 14.90 -7.08 -1.74
C ALA A 324 15.54 -5.72 -2.01
N GLY A 325 14.95 -4.97 -2.95
CA GLY A 325 15.21 -3.56 -3.16
C GLY A 325 14.01 -2.71 -2.73
N PRO A 326 14.18 -1.37 -2.66
CA PRO A 326 13.10 -0.44 -2.42
C PRO A 326 11.90 -0.72 -3.34
N ARG A 327 10.68 -0.63 -2.81
CA ARG A 327 9.49 -0.61 -3.65
C ARG A 327 9.60 0.65 -4.50
N ARG A 328 9.76 0.46 -5.80
CA ARG A 328 9.83 1.56 -6.76
C ARG A 328 8.40 2.10 -6.88
N ALA A 329 8.24 3.43 -6.77
CA ALA A 329 7.02 4.10 -7.24
C ALA A 329 6.67 3.57 -8.64
N PRO A 330 5.38 3.49 -9.02
CA PRO A 330 5.01 3.16 -10.39
C PRO A 330 5.79 4.10 -11.31
N THR A 331 6.72 3.54 -12.09
CA THR A 331 7.51 4.35 -13.02
C THR A 331 6.71 4.47 -14.29
N THR A 332 6.24 5.66 -14.60
CA THR A 332 5.70 5.93 -15.93
C THR A 332 6.87 5.92 -16.90
N ALA A 333 6.85 4.99 -17.84
CA ALA A 333 7.85 4.83 -18.90
C ALA A 333 7.29 5.19 -20.29
N ALA A 334 5.96 5.14 -20.44
CA ALA A 334 5.26 5.52 -21.66
C ALA A 334 3.88 6.12 -21.35
N ILE A 335 3.42 7.01 -22.23
CA ILE A 335 2.03 7.47 -22.28
C ILE A 335 1.43 7.04 -23.63
N LEU A 336 0.30 6.35 -23.57
CA LEU A 336 -0.48 5.93 -24.72
C LEU A 336 -1.75 6.79 -24.75
N PHE A 337 -1.98 7.49 -25.85
CA PHE A 337 -3.13 8.37 -26.00
C PHE A 337 -4.17 7.71 -26.90
N ASP A 338 -5.45 7.87 -26.57
CA ASP A 338 -6.47 7.77 -27.61
C ASP A 338 -6.32 8.93 -28.62
N ARG A 339 -6.76 8.70 -29.86
CA ARG A 339 -6.65 9.68 -30.94
C ARG A 339 -7.83 10.67 -30.92
N ASP A 340 -9.05 10.16 -31.02
CA ASP A 340 -10.24 10.94 -31.37
C ASP A 340 -10.97 11.37 -30.10
N GLY A 341 -11.17 12.67 -29.90
CA GLY A 341 -11.74 13.20 -28.65
C GLY A 341 -10.70 13.45 -27.55
N THR A 342 -9.48 12.94 -27.74
CA THR A 342 -8.35 13.10 -26.81
C THR A 342 -7.20 13.93 -27.40
N LEU A 343 -6.59 13.52 -28.52
CA LEU A 343 -5.50 14.29 -29.18
C LEU A 343 -6.03 15.26 -30.23
N ILE A 344 -7.06 14.83 -30.96
CA ILE A 344 -7.75 15.63 -31.98
C ILE A 344 -9.24 15.68 -31.69
N HIS A 345 -9.93 16.67 -32.25
CA HIS A 345 -11.39 16.72 -32.17
C HIS A 345 -12.01 15.51 -32.88
N ASP A 346 -12.95 14.83 -32.20
CA ASP A 346 -13.62 13.65 -32.74
C ASP A 346 -14.53 14.02 -33.91
N VAL A 347 -14.21 13.47 -35.08
CA VAL A 347 -14.99 13.53 -36.30
C VAL A 347 -15.42 12.11 -36.64
N PRO A 348 -16.74 11.78 -36.58
CA PRO A 348 -17.22 10.42 -36.81
C PRO A 348 -16.77 9.86 -38.16
N TYR A 349 -16.05 8.74 -38.13
CA TYR A 349 -15.52 8.05 -39.31
C TYR A 349 -14.74 8.98 -40.25
N ASN A 350 -13.82 9.78 -39.71
CA ASN A 350 -13.07 10.73 -40.52
C ASN A 350 -12.24 10.01 -41.59
N ALA A 351 -12.49 10.35 -42.85
CA ALA A 351 -11.75 9.87 -44.02
C ALA A 351 -10.97 11.01 -44.72
N ASP A 352 -11.04 12.22 -44.17
CA ASP A 352 -10.49 13.43 -44.77
C ASP A 352 -9.41 14.04 -43.84
N PRO A 353 -8.13 14.01 -44.27
CA PRO A 353 -7.02 14.61 -43.53
C PRO A 353 -7.22 16.10 -43.22
N GLU A 354 -7.91 16.86 -44.07
CA GLU A 354 -8.11 18.31 -43.85
C GLU A 354 -9.03 18.62 -42.66
N ARG A 355 -9.79 17.61 -42.18
CA ARG A 355 -10.65 17.74 -41.01
C ARG A 355 -9.93 17.41 -39.69
N VAL A 356 -8.65 17.03 -39.74
CA VAL A 356 -7.85 16.76 -38.54
C VAL A 356 -7.48 18.07 -37.86
N SER A 357 -8.05 18.30 -36.69
CA SER A 357 -7.77 19.47 -35.85
C SER A 357 -7.36 19.03 -34.43
N PRO A 358 -6.14 19.35 -33.95
CA PRO A 358 -5.72 19.06 -32.59
C PRO A 358 -6.59 19.75 -31.55
N VAL A 359 -6.78 19.10 -30.39
CA VAL A 359 -7.41 19.75 -29.25
C VAL A 359 -6.46 20.79 -28.63
N GLU A 360 -7.04 21.74 -27.89
CA GLU A 360 -6.28 22.79 -27.21
C GLU A 360 -5.18 22.21 -26.30
N GLY A 361 -3.96 22.72 -26.45
CA GLY A 361 -2.81 22.29 -25.65
C GLY A 361 -2.21 20.91 -25.99
N ALA A 362 -2.73 20.16 -26.98
CA ALA A 362 -2.23 18.82 -27.31
C ALA A 362 -0.74 18.77 -27.62
N ARG A 363 -0.26 19.69 -28.48
CA ARG A 363 1.17 19.79 -28.84
C ARG A 363 2.02 20.03 -27.59
N ALA A 364 1.66 21.01 -26.76
CA ALA A 364 2.41 21.35 -25.56
C ALA A 364 2.43 20.20 -24.53
N ALA A 365 1.33 19.46 -24.41
CA ALA A 365 1.22 18.29 -23.54
C ALA A 365 2.16 17.16 -24.01
N LEU A 366 2.16 16.84 -25.30
CA LEU A 366 3.05 15.85 -25.90
C LEU A 366 4.52 16.24 -25.77
N GLU A 367 4.88 17.49 -26.06
CA GLU A 367 6.24 18.00 -25.87
C GLU A 367 6.69 17.93 -24.42
N ARG A 368 5.78 18.16 -23.47
CA ARG A 368 6.08 18.02 -22.04
C ARG A 368 6.35 16.57 -21.66
N ALA A 369 5.58 15.62 -22.20
CA ALA A 369 5.83 14.19 -22.00
C ALA A 369 7.19 13.75 -22.58
N ARG A 370 7.49 14.16 -23.82
CA ARG A 370 8.78 13.88 -24.49
C ARG A 370 9.98 14.46 -23.74
N ARG A 371 9.88 15.72 -23.28
CA ARG A 371 10.94 16.37 -22.48
C ARG A 371 11.22 15.66 -21.16
N ALA A 372 10.23 14.95 -20.62
CA ALA A 372 10.40 14.11 -19.45
C ALA A 372 10.99 12.72 -19.76
N GLY A 373 11.41 12.46 -21.00
CA GLY A 373 12.00 11.20 -21.44
C GLY A 373 11.00 10.06 -21.59
N LEU A 374 9.69 10.36 -21.67
CA LEU A 374 8.66 9.37 -21.87
C LEU A 374 8.49 9.03 -23.35
N ARG A 375 8.24 7.74 -23.59
CA ARG A 375 7.74 7.28 -24.89
C ARG A 375 6.28 7.69 -25.04
N VAL A 376 5.89 8.18 -26.21
CA VAL A 376 4.53 8.61 -26.51
C VAL A 376 3.97 7.78 -27.66
N GLY A 377 2.80 7.17 -27.48
CA GLY A 377 2.17 6.34 -28.50
C GLY A 377 0.68 6.61 -28.64
N VAL A 378 0.09 6.11 -29.73
CA VAL A 378 -1.34 6.23 -30.01
C VAL A 378 -2.00 4.84 -30.00
N VAL A 379 -3.13 4.70 -29.31
CA VAL A 379 -3.96 3.50 -29.25
C VAL A 379 -5.42 3.85 -29.59
N SER A 380 -5.92 3.44 -30.75
CA SER A 380 -7.24 3.88 -31.23
C SER A 380 -8.11 2.75 -31.83
N ASN A 381 -9.43 2.85 -31.61
CA ASN A 381 -10.44 1.99 -32.24
C ASN A 381 -10.98 2.66 -33.51
N GLN A 382 -10.82 2.04 -34.69
CA GLN A 382 -11.22 2.60 -35.99
C GLN A 382 -12.15 1.63 -36.74
N SER A 383 -13.33 1.35 -36.19
CA SER A 383 -14.29 0.41 -36.78
C SER A 383 -14.94 0.89 -38.08
N GLY A 384 -14.67 2.13 -38.53
CA GLY A 384 -15.11 2.62 -39.83
C GLY A 384 -14.62 1.73 -40.99
N VAL A 385 -13.43 1.13 -40.85
CA VAL A 385 -12.84 0.23 -41.85
C VAL A 385 -13.66 -1.05 -41.97
N ALA A 386 -13.89 -1.78 -40.87
CA ALA A 386 -14.73 -2.98 -40.89
C ALA A 386 -16.18 -2.72 -41.33
N ARG A 387 -16.67 -1.48 -41.14
CA ARG A 387 -18.01 -1.05 -41.58
C ARG A 387 -18.05 -0.59 -43.04
N GLY A 388 -16.91 -0.53 -43.75
CA GLY A 388 -16.82 -0.03 -45.13
C GLY A 388 -17.11 1.46 -45.28
N LEU A 389 -17.03 2.24 -44.19
CA LEU A 389 -17.29 3.68 -44.17
C LEU A 389 -16.04 4.50 -44.54
N ILE A 390 -14.86 3.96 -44.27
CA ILE A 390 -13.55 4.52 -44.65
C ILE A 390 -12.67 3.40 -45.18
N SER A 391 -11.81 3.69 -46.16
CA SER A 391 -10.81 2.75 -46.64
C SER A 391 -9.60 2.71 -45.70
N PRO A 392 -8.78 1.63 -45.73
CA PRO A 392 -7.49 1.60 -45.04
C PRO A 392 -6.58 2.77 -45.44
N ASP A 393 -6.50 3.09 -46.73
CA ASP A 393 -5.66 4.20 -47.23
C ASP A 393 -6.12 5.55 -46.66
N GLN A 394 -7.43 5.80 -46.59
CA GLN A 394 -7.98 7.01 -45.99
C GLN A 394 -7.66 7.10 -44.48
N LEU A 395 -7.71 5.97 -43.77
CA LEU A 395 -7.31 5.92 -42.37
C LEU A 395 -5.83 6.24 -42.21
N ASP A 396 -4.97 5.71 -43.08
CA ASP A 396 -3.54 5.97 -43.07
C ASP A 396 -3.23 7.44 -43.37
N ASP A 397 -3.93 8.06 -44.33
CA ASP A 397 -3.80 9.48 -44.64
C ASP A 397 -4.19 10.37 -43.44
N VAL A 398 -5.27 10.03 -42.74
CA VAL A 398 -5.71 10.74 -41.53
C VAL A 398 -4.67 10.57 -40.41
N ASN A 399 -4.16 9.36 -40.19
CA ASN A 399 -3.12 9.11 -39.19
C ASN A 399 -1.82 9.86 -39.52
N ALA A 400 -1.42 9.89 -40.80
CA ALA A 400 -0.26 10.63 -41.27
C ALA A 400 -0.41 12.14 -41.01
N ARG A 401 -1.62 12.68 -41.15
CA ARG A 401 -1.89 14.07 -40.79
C ARG A 401 -1.76 14.33 -39.30
N VAL A 402 -2.22 13.41 -38.44
CA VAL A 402 -2.01 13.50 -36.99
C VAL A 402 -0.52 13.43 -36.65
N GLU A 403 0.24 12.53 -37.26
CA GLU A 403 1.70 12.44 -37.12
C GLU A 403 2.37 13.76 -37.51
N ALA A 404 2.00 14.35 -38.65
CA ALA A 404 2.56 15.61 -39.11
C ALA A 404 2.26 16.79 -38.15
N LEU A 405 1.08 16.80 -37.53
CA LEU A 405 0.67 17.86 -36.62
C LEU A 405 1.21 17.67 -35.20
N LEU A 406 1.23 16.45 -34.68
CA LEU A 406 1.45 16.18 -33.25
C LEU A 406 2.64 15.26 -32.95
N GLY A 407 3.20 14.60 -33.96
CA GLY A 407 4.33 13.68 -33.84
C GLY A 407 5.64 14.34 -33.39
N PRO A 408 6.73 13.56 -33.27
CA PRO A 408 6.78 12.13 -33.59
C PRO A 408 6.12 11.25 -32.51
N PHE A 409 5.42 10.19 -32.91
CA PHE A 409 4.98 9.13 -32.00
C PHE A 409 5.89 7.90 -32.10
N ASP A 410 6.22 7.31 -30.94
CA ASP A 410 7.10 6.14 -30.85
C ASP A 410 6.39 4.85 -31.27
N VAL A 411 5.05 4.82 -31.21
CA VAL A 411 4.24 3.66 -31.61
C VAL A 411 2.83 4.07 -32.00
N TRP A 412 2.29 3.42 -33.03
CA TRP A 412 0.88 3.43 -33.37
C TRP A 412 0.27 2.03 -33.25
N ARG A 413 -0.91 1.97 -32.64
CA ARG A 413 -1.74 0.77 -32.59
C ARG A 413 -3.18 1.13 -32.87
N VAL A 414 -3.71 0.58 -33.95
CA VAL A 414 -5.05 0.87 -34.43
C VAL A 414 -5.82 -0.43 -34.61
N CYS A 415 -6.99 -0.53 -33.99
CA CYS A 415 -7.88 -1.68 -34.16
C CYS A 415 -8.96 -1.34 -35.20
N VAL A 416 -8.90 -1.96 -36.36
CA VAL A 416 -9.82 -1.69 -37.50
C VAL A 416 -11.11 -2.50 -37.49
N HIS A 417 -11.24 -3.40 -36.50
CA HIS A 417 -12.32 -4.38 -36.40
C HIS A 417 -13.64 -3.82 -35.83
N GLY A 418 -14.74 -4.44 -36.22
CA GLY A 418 -16.09 -4.20 -35.71
C GLY A 418 -16.37 -4.92 -34.38
N ASP A 419 -17.55 -4.65 -33.81
CA ASP A 419 -17.95 -5.16 -32.49
C ASP A 419 -18.16 -6.70 -32.49
N GLY A 420 -18.48 -7.29 -33.64
CA GLY A 420 -18.72 -8.74 -33.80
C GLY A 420 -17.49 -9.58 -34.16
N ASP A 421 -16.33 -8.97 -34.43
CA ASP A 421 -15.18 -9.67 -35.03
C ASP A 421 -14.38 -10.51 -34.02
N GLY A 422 -14.72 -10.46 -32.73
CA GLY A 422 -14.04 -11.27 -31.71
C GLY A 422 -12.57 -10.93 -31.47
N CYS A 423 -12.04 -9.82 -31.99
CA CYS A 423 -10.60 -9.49 -31.96
C CYS A 423 -10.04 -9.00 -30.61
N GLU A 424 -8.92 -9.55 -30.12
CA GLU A 424 -8.36 -9.14 -28.82
C GLU A 424 -7.85 -7.67 -28.73
N CYS A 425 -7.80 -6.94 -29.85
CA CYS A 425 -7.33 -5.55 -29.85
C CYS A 425 -8.36 -4.52 -29.37
N ARG A 426 -9.64 -4.67 -29.70
CA ARG A 426 -10.61 -3.57 -29.59
C ARG A 426 -10.85 -3.17 -28.13
N LYS A 427 -10.57 -1.92 -27.78
CA LYS A 427 -10.88 -1.37 -26.43
C LYS A 427 -12.37 -1.58 -26.14
N PRO A 428 -12.78 -2.11 -24.97
CA PRO A 428 -12.02 -2.15 -23.70
C PRO A 428 -11.09 -3.36 -23.49
N ARG A 429 -10.83 -4.21 -24.51
CA ARG A 429 -9.81 -5.27 -24.39
C ARG A 429 -8.39 -4.68 -24.35
N PRO A 430 -7.43 -5.38 -23.71
CA PRO A 430 -6.10 -4.84 -23.45
C PRO A 430 -5.15 -4.88 -24.65
N GLY A 431 -5.51 -5.58 -25.75
CA GLY A 431 -4.55 -5.97 -26.79
C GLY A 431 -3.80 -4.82 -27.46
N LEU A 432 -4.45 -3.66 -27.70
CA LEU A 432 -3.74 -2.49 -28.24
C LEU A 432 -2.64 -1.97 -27.31
N ILE A 433 -2.92 -1.95 -25.99
CA ILE A 433 -1.99 -1.44 -24.98
C ILE A 433 -0.84 -2.43 -24.76
N GLU A 434 -1.14 -3.72 -24.69
CA GLU A 434 -0.12 -4.77 -24.57
C GLU A 434 0.82 -4.78 -25.76
N SER A 435 0.27 -4.66 -26.97
CA SER A 435 1.04 -4.61 -28.21
C SER A 435 1.89 -3.33 -28.32
N ALA A 436 1.35 -2.18 -27.91
CA ALA A 436 2.12 -0.93 -27.85
C ALA A 436 3.26 -1.02 -26.83
N ALA A 437 2.98 -1.51 -25.62
CA ALA A 437 3.99 -1.67 -24.57
C ALA A 437 5.13 -2.60 -25.01
N ALA A 438 4.80 -3.70 -25.71
CA ALA A 438 5.77 -4.63 -26.25
C ALA A 438 6.73 -3.99 -27.25
N GLU A 439 6.22 -3.19 -28.21
CA GLU A 439 7.05 -2.49 -29.21
C GLU A 439 7.94 -1.42 -28.56
N LEU A 440 7.41 -0.69 -27.58
CA LEU A 440 8.15 0.31 -26.83
C LEU A 440 9.22 -0.29 -25.88
N GLY A 441 9.25 -1.61 -25.71
CA GLY A 441 10.15 -2.29 -24.78
C GLY A 441 9.86 -1.98 -23.31
N VAL A 442 8.62 -1.64 -22.98
CA VAL A 442 8.17 -1.33 -21.62
C VAL A 442 7.15 -2.37 -21.13
N ARG A 443 6.86 -2.39 -19.83
CA ARG A 443 5.82 -3.28 -19.28
C ARG A 443 4.48 -2.53 -19.31
N PRO A 444 3.33 -3.20 -19.58
CA PRO A 444 2.03 -2.54 -19.55
C PRO A 444 1.75 -1.74 -18.26
N ARG A 445 2.17 -2.27 -17.10
CA ARG A 445 2.07 -1.58 -15.80
C ARG A 445 2.87 -0.29 -15.64
N ASP A 446 3.81 -0.04 -16.55
CA ASP A 446 4.62 1.18 -16.60
C ASP A 446 4.05 2.17 -17.64
N CYS A 447 2.94 1.83 -18.30
CA CYS A 447 2.22 2.70 -19.23
C CYS A 447 1.11 3.47 -18.51
N VAL A 448 0.89 4.71 -18.95
CA VAL A 448 -0.32 5.49 -18.65
C VAL A 448 -1.13 5.59 -19.93
N VAL A 449 -2.43 5.30 -19.87
CA VAL A 449 -3.36 5.48 -20.98
C VAL A 449 -4.21 6.73 -20.69
N ILE A 450 -4.27 7.64 -21.64
CA ILE A 450 -5.09 8.86 -21.57
C ILE A 450 -6.14 8.78 -22.68
N GLY A 451 -7.41 8.87 -22.31
CA GLY A 451 -8.54 8.79 -23.24
C GLY A 451 -9.76 9.55 -22.71
N ASP A 452 -10.76 9.76 -23.55
CA ASP A 452 -11.95 10.55 -23.26
C ASP A 452 -13.18 9.71 -22.92
N ILE A 453 -13.15 8.40 -23.17
CA ILE A 453 -14.28 7.50 -22.89
C ILE A 453 -13.91 6.37 -21.92
N GLY A 454 -14.93 5.75 -21.32
CA GLY A 454 -14.77 4.68 -20.34
C GLY A 454 -13.99 3.47 -20.89
N ALA A 455 -14.19 3.16 -22.17
CA ALA A 455 -13.51 2.04 -22.83
C ALA A 455 -11.97 2.16 -22.80
N ASP A 456 -11.42 3.38 -22.81
CA ASP A 456 -9.97 3.61 -22.78
C ASP A 456 -9.37 3.27 -21.42
N VAL A 457 -10.00 3.78 -20.36
CA VAL A 457 -9.56 3.55 -18.98
C VAL A 457 -9.85 2.11 -18.53
N ASP A 458 -10.87 1.47 -19.08
CA ASP A 458 -11.14 0.04 -18.87
C ASP A 458 -10.11 -0.84 -19.58
N ALA A 459 -9.70 -0.49 -20.81
CA ALA A 459 -8.60 -1.18 -21.48
C ALA A 459 -7.29 -1.04 -20.71
N ALA A 460 -7.01 0.16 -20.18
CA ALA A 460 -5.85 0.40 -19.33
C ALA A 460 -5.88 -0.50 -18.09
N ARG A 461 -7.02 -0.55 -17.39
CA ARG A 461 -7.24 -1.40 -16.23
C ARG A 461 -7.05 -2.88 -16.57
N ALA A 462 -7.60 -3.34 -17.68
CA ALA A 462 -7.48 -4.73 -18.14
C ALA A 462 -6.02 -5.11 -18.45
N ALA A 463 -5.24 -4.20 -19.04
CA ALA A 463 -3.81 -4.40 -19.32
C ALA A 463 -2.92 -4.26 -18.07
N GLY A 464 -3.49 -3.86 -16.93
CA GLY A 464 -2.74 -3.53 -15.71
C GLY A 464 -1.98 -2.21 -15.79
N ALA A 465 -2.30 -1.36 -16.77
CA ALA A 465 -1.80 0.01 -16.93
C ALA A 465 -2.60 1.01 -16.07
N ARG A 466 -2.09 2.25 -15.93
CA ARG A 466 -2.83 3.35 -15.28
C ARG A 466 -3.68 4.09 -16.31
N GLY A 467 -4.99 4.15 -16.12
CA GLY A 467 -5.89 4.94 -16.98
C GLY A 467 -6.22 6.31 -16.39
N ILE A 468 -6.19 7.37 -17.19
CA ILE A 468 -6.63 8.72 -16.83
C ILE A 468 -7.69 9.16 -17.85
N LEU A 469 -8.90 9.45 -17.37
CA LEU A 469 -9.98 9.96 -18.21
C LEU A 469 -9.87 11.48 -18.37
N VAL A 470 -10.07 11.98 -19.59
CA VAL A 470 -10.19 13.41 -19.90
C VAL A 470 -11.58 13.68 -20.49
N PRO A 471 -12.58 14.04 -19.66
CA PRO A 471 -13.95 14.19 -20.12
C PRO A 471 -14.09 15.31 -21.16
N ASN A 472 -14.87 15.04 -22.20
CA ASN A 472 -15.31 16.02 -23.18
C ASN A 472 -16.85 16.02 -23.27
N GLY A 473 -17.43 16.74 -24.23
CA GLY A 473 -18.89 16.85 -24.38
C GLY A 473 -19.61 15.54 -24.72
N ARG A 474 -18.89 14.48 -25.08
CA ARG A 474 -19.43 13.14 -25.40
C ARG A 474 -19.23 12.13 -24.26
N THR A 475 -18.34 12.41 -23.32
CA THR A 475 -18.08 11.54 -22.17
C THR A 475 -19.31 11.47 -21.27
N LEU A 476 -19.72 10.26 -20.91
CA LEU A 476 -20.88 10.06 -20.06
C LEU A 476 -20.53 10.35 -18.59
N ALA A 477 -21.47 10.92 -17.84
CA ALA A 477 -21.29 11.18 -16.41
C ALA A 477 -20.96 9.90 -15.61
N ALA A 478 -21.54 8.77 -16.02
CA ALA A 478 -21.26 7.46 -15.42
C ALA A 478 -19.82 6.99 -15.65
N GLU A 479 -19.22 7.28 -16.81
CA GLU A 479 -17.82 6.95 -17.10
C GLU A 479 -16.88 7.79 -16.23
N THR A 480 -17.19 9.08 -16.06
CA THR A 480 -16.44 9.97 -15.18
C THR A 480 -16.50 9.51 -13.72
N ALA A 481 -17.66 9.08 -13.24
CA ALA A 481 -17.84 8.57 -11.89
C ALA A 481 -17.12 7.22 -11.66
N ALA A 482 -16.99 6.38 -12.70
CA ALA A 482 -16.36 5.06 -12.62
C ALA A 482 -14.84 5.09 -12.82
N ALA A 483 -14.29 6.17 -13.40
CA ALA A 483 -12.87 6.32 -13.65
C ALA A 483 -12.09 6.50 -12.35
N ALA A 484 -10.98 5.76 -12.21
CA ALA A 484 -10.12 5.84 -11.03
C ALA A 484 -9.35 7.16 -10.91
N GLU A 485 -9.13 7.83 -12.04
CA GLU A 485 -8.47 9.13 -12.17
C GLU A 485 -9.09 9.91 -13.32
N VAL A 486 -9.40 11.18 -13.08
CA VAL A 486 -10.01 12.11 -14.04
C VAL A 486 -9.19 13.39 -14.05
N ALA A 487 -8.92 13.93 -15.23
CA ALA A 487 -8.26 15.21 -15.42
C ALA A 487 -9.17 16.15 -16.23
N ALA A 488 -9.21 17.43 -15.85
CA ALA A 488 -10.06 18.42 -16.54
C ALA A 488 -9.57 18.72 -17.96
N THR A 489 -8.26 18.60 -18.21
CA THR A 489 -7.65 18.88 -19.51
C THR A 489 -6.58 17.83 -19.84
N LEU A 490 -6.24 17.72 -21.13
CA LEU A 490 -5.12 16.87 -21.57
C LEU A 490 -3.79 17.29 -20.93
N ALA A 491 -3.57 18.59 -20.72
CA ALA A 491 -2.37 19.10 -20.06
C ALA A 491 -2.29 18.65 -18.58
N ASP A 492 -3.42 18.66 -17.87
CA ASP A 492 -3.51 18.14 -16.50
C ASP A 492 -3.28 16.63 -16.46
N ALA A 493 -3.85 15.89 -17.41
CA ALA A 493 -3.68 14.44 -17.52
C ALA A 493 -2.20 14.07 -17.71
N VAL A 494 -1.49 14.76 -18.60
CA VAL A 494 -0.03 14.59 -18.75
C VAL A 494 0.68 15.01 -17.47
N GLY A 495 0.26 16.10 -16.81
CA GLY A 495 0.79 16.50 -15.51
C GLY A 495 0.68 15.40 -14.44
N LEU A 496 -0.45 14.68 -14.40
CA LEU A 496 -0.66 13.53 -13.51
C LEU A 496 0.19 12.32 -13.91
N ALA A 497 0.35 12.06 -15.20
CA ALA A 497 1.22 11.00 -15.71
C ALA A 497 2.69 11.27 -15.34
N LEU A 498 3.12 12.52 -15.38
CA LEU A 498 4.49 12.94 -15.08
C LEU A 498 4.89 12.79 -13.62
N ARG A 499 3.94 12.74 -12.68
CA ARG A 499 4.25 12.47 -11.25
C ARG A 499 4.88 11.09 -11.02
N GLY A 500 4.72 10.16 -11.96
CA GLY A 500 5.33 8.82 -11.93
C GLY A 500 6.70 8.73 -12.59
N VAL A 501 7.25 9.82 -13.12
CA VAL A 501 8.51 9.82 -13.88
C VAL A 501 9.69 10.01 -12.95
N ARG A 502 10.73 9.20 -13.12
CA ARG A 502 11.98 9.41 -12.37
C ARG A 502 12.76 10.58 -12.99
N PRO A 503 13.39 11.43 -12.17
CA PRO A 503 14.39 12.37 -12.67
C PRO A 503 15.59 11.66 -13.32
#